data_AF-A0A0M0T6A9-F1
#
_entry.id   AF-A0A0M0T6A9-F1
#
_cell.length_a   1.000
_cell.length_b   1.000
_cell.length_c   1.000
_cell.angle_alpha   90.00
_cell.angle_beta   90.00
_cell.angle_gamma   90.00
#
_symmetry.space_group_name_H-M   'P 1'
#
loop_
_entity.id
_entity.type
_entity.pdbx_description
1 polymer ?
#
loop_
_entity_poly.entity_id
_entity_poly.type
_entity_poly.pdbx_seq_one_letter_code
_entity_poly.pdbx_strand_id
1 'polypeptide(L)'
;MKKNIITLIRNILIISPILLNTACSNIRQANDNWTGKDKAQHFLFSAIVAAAGNAYGDRQHWGHRESAQFGVLLSVSIGAAKELYDSRPSGTGWSWHDIAYDIAGAIAGYSLYQSVK
;
A
#
# COMPACT_ATOMS: atom_id res chain seq x y z
N MET A 1 -7.42 -13.38 34.76
CA MET A 1 -7.47 -12.46 33.61
C MET A 1 -6.16 -11.69 33.39
N LYS A 2 -5.66 -10.89 34.35
CA LYS A 2 -4.41 -10.10 34.17
C LYS A 2 -3.17 -10.92 33.78
N LYS A 3 -2.96 -12.11 34.36
CA LYS A 3 -1.83 -12.99 34.00
C LYS A 3 -1.85 -13.46 32.54
N ASN A 4 -3.04 -13.72 31.97
CA ASN A 4 -3.17 -14.15 30.57
C ASN A 4 -2.89 -13.00 29.60
N ILE A 5 -3.29 -11.77 29.96
CA ILE A 5 -2.99 -10.56 29.18
C ILE A 5 -1.48 -10.28 29.16
N ILE A 6 -0.81 -10.42 30.31
CA ILE A 6 0.65 -10.22 30.40
C ILE A 6 1.40 -11.29 29.58
N THR A 7 0.97 -12.56 29.64
CA THR A 7 1.56 -13.63 28.82
C THR A 7 1.31 -13.41 27.33
N LEU A 8 0.11 -12.94 26.94
CA LEU A 8 -0.23 -12.63 25.55
C LEU A 8 0.64 -11.49 25.00
N ILE A 9 0.77 -10.39 25.75
CA ILE A 9 1.61 -9.25 25.38
C ILE A 9 3.07 -9.67 25.25
N ARG A 10 3.59 -10.45 26.21
CA ARG A 10 4.95 -10.99 26.16
C ARG A 10 5.18 -11.85 24.91
N ASN A 11 4.22 -12.72 24.58
CA ASN A 11 4.33 -13.57 23.40
C ASN A 11 4.29 -12.75 22.10
N ILE A 12 3.45 -11.72 22.00
CA ILE A 12 3.40 -10.81 20.85
C ILE A 12 4.74 -10.07 20.69
N LEU A 13 5.29 -9.54 21.79
CA LEU A 13 6.56 -8.82 21.80
C LEU A 13 7.76 -9.70 21.42
N ILE A 14 7.67 -11.02 21.61
CA ILE A 14 8.73 -11.97 21.22
C ILE A 14 8.54 -12.45 19.77
N ILE A 15 7.31 -12.76 19.37
CA ILE A 15 7.01 -13.33 18.05
C ILE A 15 7.15 -12.26 16.95
N SER A 16 6.73 -11.03 17.21
CA SER A 16 6.80 -9.92 16.25
C SER A 16 8.22 -9.65 15.73
N PRO A 17 9.26 -9.48 16.56
CA PRO A 17 10.61 -9.25 16.05
C PRO A 17 11.19 -10.48 15.32
N ILE A 18 10.82 -11.71 15.70
CA ILE A 18 11.29 -12.93 15.00
C ILE A 18 10.74 -12.98 13.57
N LEU A 19 9.46 -12.65 13.38
CA LEU A 19 8.83 -12.59 12.06
C LEU A 19 9.37 -11.43 11.20
N LEU A 20 9.75 -10.30 11.81
CA LEU A 20 10.30 -9.15 11.10
C LEU A 20 11.76 -9.38 10.65
N ASN A 21 12.57 -10.10 11.43
CA ASN A 21 13.97 -10.38 11.07
C ASN A 21 14.11 -11.35 9.88
N THR A 22 13.20 -12.32 9.75
CA THR A 22 13.18 -13.24 8.59
C THR A 22 12.63 -12.57 7.33
N ALA A 23 11.73 -11.60 7.47
CA ALA A 23 11.23 -10.81 6.33
C ALA A 23 12.33 -9.90 5.73
N CYS A 24 13.10 -9.18 6.55
CA CYS A 24 14.15 -8.28 6.07
C CYS A 24 15.31 -8.98 5.35
N SER A 25 15.58 -10.26 5.65
CA SER A 25 16.69 -11.02 5.04
C SER A 25 16.33 -11.68 3.70
N ASN A 26 15.04 -11.77 3.36
CA ASN A 26 14.56 -12.46 2.15
C ASN A 26 13.85 -11.55 1.13
N ILE A 27 13.64 -10.26 1.45
CA ILE A 27 13.08 -9.29 0.50
C ILE A 27 14.21 -8.79 -0.41
N ARG A 28 14.16 -9.20 -1.68
CA ARG A 28 15.06 -8.66 -2.69
C ARG A 28 14.62 -7.24 -3.04
N GLN A 29 15.51 -6.26 -2.87
CA GLN A 29 15.25 -4.88 -3.29
C GLN A 29 15.53 -4.69 -4.79
N ALA A 30 14.73 -3.87 -5.44
CA ALA A 30 15.00 -3.38 -6.78
C ALA A 30 16.10 -2.31 -6.76
N ASN A 31 16.85 -2.23 -7.85
CA ASN A 31 17.79 -1.15 -8.13
C ASN A 31 17.36 -0.47 -9.44
N ASP A 32 16.32 0.33 -9.35
CA ASP A 32 15.64 0.99 -10.46
C ASP A 32 15.76 2.51 -10.37
N ASN A 33 15.45 3.19 -11.48
CA ASN A 33 15.54 4.63 -11.57
C ASN A 33 14.23 5.31 -11.16
N TRP A 34 14.32 6.55 -10.69
CA TRP A 34 13.16 7.41 -10.41
C TRP A 34 12.35 7.79 -11.65
N THR A 35 12.85 7.56 -12.86
CA THR A 35 12.17 7.98 -14.09
C THR A 35 11.95 6.80 -15.01
N GLY A 36 10.88 6.85 -15.79
CA GLY A 36 10.58 5.83 -16.78
C GLY A 36 9.09 5.61 -16.98
N LYS A 37 8.77 4.82 -18.02
CA LYS A 37 7.39 4.43 -18.34
C LYS A 37 6.73 3.68 -17.19
N ASP A 38 7.47 2.80 -16.55
CA ASP A 38 7.04 1.98 -15.42
C ASP A 38 6.51 2.84 -14.26
N LYS A 39 7.26 3.86 -13.85
CA LYS A 39 6.86 4.83 -12.81
C LYS A 39 5.58 5.59 -13.14
N ALA A 40 5.40 5.96 -14.41
CA ALA A 40 4.17 6.59 -14.87
C ALA A 40 2.97 5.63 -14.84
N GLN A 41 3.19 4.33 -15.09
CA GLN A 41 2.15 3.32 -14.99
C GLN A 41 1.70 3.11 -13.54
N HIS A 42 2.63 3.04 -12.60
CA HIS A 42 2.37 3.00 -11.17
C HIS A 42 1.50 4.18 -10.73
N PHE A 43 1.95 5.41 -11.04
CA PHE A 43 1.19 6.63 -10.77
C PHE A 43 -0.23 6.59 -11.33
N LEU A 44 -0.38 6.30 -12.62
CA LEU A 44 -1.67 6.35 -13.29
C LEU A 44 -2.62 5.27 -12.78
N PHE A 45 -2.11 4.04 -12.60
CA PHE A 45 -2.90 2.94 -12.07
C PHE A 45 -3.41 3.27 -10.67
N SER A 46 -2.54 3.76 -9.79
CA SER A 46 -2.94 4.15 -8.43
C SER A 46 -3.92 5.32 -8.41
N ALA A 47 -3.77 6.30 -9.31
CA ALA A 47 -4.74 7.38 -9.44
C ALA A 47 -6.13 6.86 -9.81
N ILE A 48 -6.21 5.95 -10.79
CA ILE A 48 -7.47 5.35 -11.23
C ILE A 48 -8.09 4.53 -10.09
N VAL A 49 -7.31 3.68 -9.42
CA VAL A 49 -7.81 2.83 -8.34
C VAL A 49 -8.31 3.67 -7.16
N ALA A 50 -7.58 4.72 -6.77
CA ALA A 50 -8.00 5.59 -5.68
C ALA A 50 -9.29 6.35 -6.00
N ALA A 51 -9.40 6.90 -7.22
CA ALA A 51 -10.63 7.54 -7.68
C ALA A 51 -11.81 6.56 -7.72
N ALA A 52 -11.59 5.35 -8.25
CA ALA A 52 -12.61 4.32 -8.33
C ALA A 52 -13.08 3.84 -6.95
N GLY A 53 -12.15 3.65 -6.00
CA GLY A 53 -12.48 3.28 -4.63
C GLY A 53 -13.25 4.37 -3.89
N ASN A 54 -12.90 5.63 -4.10
CA ASN A 54 -13.65 6.76 -3.54
C ASN A 54 -15.08 6.83 -4.12
N ALA A 55 -15.20 6.69 -5.45
CA ALA A 55 -16.50 6.60 -6.12
C ALA A 55 -17.32 5.38 -5.71
N TYR A 56 -16.67 4.28 -5.34
CA TYR A 56 -17.35 3.12 -4.76
C TYR A 56 -17.91 3.45 -3.39
N GLY A 57 -17.12 4.03 -2.48
CA GLY A 57 -17.56 4.41 -1.15
C GLY A 57 -18.74 5.40 -1.17
N ASP A 58 -18.69 6.37 -2.08
CA ASP A 58 -19.80 7.31 -2.28
C ASP A 58 -21.10 6.61 -2.70
N ARG A 59 -21.02 5.60 -3.58
CA ARG A 59 -22.19 4.78 -3.96
C ARG A 59 -22.73 3.93 -2.82
N GLN A 60 -21.91 3.65 -1.81
CA GLN A 60 -22.33 2.97 -0.58
C GLN A 60 -22.84 3.94 0.49
N HIS A 61 -23.02 5.22 0.15
CA HIS A 61 -23.42 6.28 1.10
C HIS A 61 -22.48 6.42 2.30
N TRP A 62 -21.19 6.11 2.11
CA TRP A 62 -20.18 6.37 3.13
C TRP A 62 -19.95 7.88 3.28
N GLY A 63 -19.44 8.27 4.44
CA GLY A 63 -19.01 9.64 4.64
C GLY A 63 -17.84 9.98 3.71
N HIS A 64 -17.71 11.27 3.38
CA HIS A 64 -16.72 11.77 2.44
C HIS A 64 -15.28 11.36 2.80
N ARG A 65 -14.96 11.36 4.10
CA ARG A 65 -13.61 11.04 4.59
C ARG A 65 -13.36 9.54 4.50
N GLU A 66 -14.37 8.74 4.78
CA GLU A 66 -14.36 7.29 4.74
C GLU A 66 -14.20 6.78 3.31
N SER A 67 -14.95 7.34 2.34
CA SER A 67 -14.78 7.04 0.91
C SER A 67 -13.38 7.37 0.42
N ALA A 68 -12.85 8.55 0.78
CA ALA A 68 -11.51 8.98 0.42
C ALA A 68 -10.42 8.07 1.00
N GLN A 69 -10.51 7.77 2.30
CA GLN A 69 -9.59 6.87 2.99
C GLN A 69 -9.61 5.48 2.37
N PHE A 70 -10.79 4.94 2.07
CA PHE A 70 -10.92 3.65 1.43
C PHE A 70 -10.23 3.62 0.06
N GLY A 71 -10.50 4.60 -0.81
CA GLY A 71 -9.88 4.66 -2.13
C GLY A 71 -8.36 4.72 -2.08
N VAL A 72 -7.81 5.63 -1.25
CA VAL A 72 -6.35 5.79 -1.11
C VAL A 72 -5.72 4.53 -0.52
N LEU A 73 -6.28 3.98 0.56
CA LEU A 73 -5.75 2.77 1.21
C LEU A 73 -5.83 1.56 0.29
N LEU A 74 -6.93 1.39 -0.45
CA LEU A 74 -7.07 0.31 -1.43
C LEU A 74 -5.97 0.40 -2.50
N SER A 75 -5.76 1.59 -3.07
CA SER A 75 -4.73 1.82 -4.08
C SER A 75 -3.33 1.50 -3.58
N VAL A 76 -2.93 2.10 -2.45
CA VAL A 76 -1.60 1.90 -1.87
C VAL A 76 -1.39 0.45 -1.44
N SER A 77 -2.42 -0.21 -0.93
CA SER A 77 -2.34 -1.62 -0.53
C SER A 77 -2.10 -2.54 -1.73
N ILE A 78 -2.73 -2.27 -2.88
CA ILE A 78 -2.50 -3.03 -4.11
C ILE A 78 -1.07 -2.81 -4.62
N GLY A 79 -0.58 -1.56 -4.61
CA GLY A 79 0.81 -1.24 -4.97
C GLY A 79 1.82 -1.97 -4.09
N ALA A 80 1.66 -1.87 -2.76
CA ALA A 80 2.48 -2.60 -1.80
C ALA A 80 2.41 -4.13 -1.97
N ALA A 81 1.24 -4.68 -2.30
CA ALA A 81 1.09 -6.11 -2.59
C ALA A 81 1.83 -6.52 -3.86
N LYS A 82 1.83 -5.69 -4.91
CA LYS A 82 2.62 -5.91 -6.12
C LYS A 82 4.12 -5.90 -5.80
N GLU A 83 4.61 -4.90 -5.06
CA GLU A 83 6.04 -4.84 -4.68
C GLU A 83 6.47 -6.02 -3.80
N LEU A 84 5.59 -6.46 -2.90
CA LEU A 84 5.80 -7.66 -2.10
C LEU A 84 5.90 -8.91 -2.99
N TYR A 85 5.03 -9.01 -4.00
CA TYR A 85 5.05 -10.10 -4.97
C TYR A 85 6.33 -10.07 -5.83
N ASP A 86 6.78 -8.89 -6.22
CA ASP A 86 8.01 -8.67 -7.00
C ASP A 86 9.29 -8.92 -6.21
N SER A 87 9.21 -8.95 -4.88
CA SER A 87 10.32 -9.29 -3.98
C SER A 87 10.74 -10.77 -4.05
N ARG A 88 9.99 -11.62 -4.74
CA ARG A 88 10.29 -13.05 -4.91
C ARG A 88 11.61 -13.28 -5.68
N PRO A 89 12.25 -14.46 -5.58
CA PRO A 89 13.53 -14.74 -6.25
C PRO A 89 13.52 -14.51 -7.77
N SER A 90 12.38 -14.73 -8.44
CA SER A 90 12.20 -14.52 -9.88
C SER A 90 11.57 -13.17 -10.26
N GLY A 91 11.31 -12.29 -9.30
CA GLY A 91 10.66 -10.99 -9.54
C GLY A 91 11.65 -9.88 -9.87
N THR A 92 11.19 -8.64 -9.92
CA THR A 92 12.00 -7.43 -10.17
C THR A 92 12.64 -6.87 -8.90
N GLY A 93 12.06 -7.17 -7.74
CA GLY A 93 12.47 -6.71 -6.41
C GLY A 93 11.54 -5.63 -5.88
N TRP A 94 11.56 -5.41 -4.56
CA TRP A 94 10.84 -4.31 -3.91
C TRP A 94 11.42 -2.96 -4.33
N SER A 95 10.63 -2.14 -5.01
CA SER A 95 10.97 -0.77 -5.37
C SER A 95 10.27 0.24 -4.46
N TRP A 96 11.08 1.01 -3.73
CA TRP A 96 10.58 2.17 -2.99
C TRP A 96 10.17 3.32 -3.91
N HIS A 97 10.72 3.36 -5.13
CA HIS A 97 10.33 4.33 -6.13
C HIS A 97 8.89 4.06 -6.56
N ASP A 98 8.54 2.81 -6.86
CA ASP A 98 7.18 2.43 -7.24
C ASP A 98 6.17 2.74 -6.14
N ILE A 99 6.49 2.44 -4.88
CA ILE A 99 5.64 2.83 -3.73
C ILE A 99 5.43 4.34 -3.68
N ALA A 100 6.47 5.16 -3.93
CA ALA A 100 6.31 6.61 -3.95
C ALA A 100 5.39 7.08 -5.08
N TYR A 101 5.49 6.48 -6.27
CA TYR A 101 4.61 6.77 -7.40
C TYR A 101 3.18 6.28 -7.14
N ASP A 102 3.00 5.14 -6.48
CA ASP A 102 1.68 4.63 -6.09
C ASP A 102 0.98 5.57 -5.10
N ILE A 103 1.72 6.06 -4.10
CA ILE A 103 1.20 7.04 -3.12
C ILE A 103 0.86 8.37 -3.82
N ALA A 104 1.76 8.89 -4.64
CA ALA A 104 1.54 10.14 -5.38
C ALA A 104 0.32 10.02 -6.32
N GLY A 105 0.22 8.89 -7.02
CA GLY A 105 -0.91 8.54 -7.88
C GLY A 105 -2.21 8.48 -7.09
N ALA A 106 -2.23 7.75 -5.98
CA ALA A 106 -3.41 7.62 -5.13
C ALA A 106 -3.93 8.97 -4.63
N ILE A 107 -3.04 9.85 -4.18
CA ILE A 107 -3.38 11.22 -3.75
C ILE A 107 -3.94 12.01 -4.94
N ALA A 108 -3.28 11.97 -6.10
CA ALA A 108 -3.73 12.68 -7.30
C ALA A 108 -5.11 12.22 -7.77
N GLY A 109 -5.34 10.90 -7.81
CA GLY A 109 -6.62 10.30 -8.19
C GLY A 109 -7.75 10.67 -7.22
N TYR A 110 -7.47 10.61 -5.92
CA TYR A 110 -8.37 11.15 -4.90
C TYR A 110 -8.70 12.63 -5.17
N SER A 111 -7.69 13.50 -5.26
CA SER A 111 -7.89 14.94 -5.44
C SER A 111 -8.66 15.27 -6.71
N LEU A 112 -8.36 14.58 -7.81
CA LEU A 112 -9.07 14.73 -9.07
C LEU A 112 -10.54 14.35 -8.92
N TYR A 113 -10.84 13.19 -8.34
CA TYR A 113 -12.22 12.76 -8.12
C TYR A 113 -12.99 13.75 -7.24
N GLN A 114 -12.37 14.30 -6.19
CA GLN A 114 -13.01 15.33 -5.35
C GLN A 114 -13.25 16.64 -6.09
N SER A 115 -12.43 16.98 -7.09
CA SER A 115 -12.57 18.23 -7.85
C SER A 115 -13.69 18.20 -8.89
N VAL A 116 -14.14 17.01 -9.30
CA VAL A 116 -15.18 16.81 -10.31
C VAL A 116 -16.52 16.33 -9.73
N LYS A 117 -16.55 16.12 -8.41
CA LYS A 117 -17.73 15.74 -7.63
C LYS A 117 -18.47 16.98 -7.14
#